data_AF-A0A537EQX6-F1
#
_entry.id   AF-A0A537EQX6-F1
#
_cell.length_a   1.000
_cell.length_b   1.000
_cell.length_c   1.000
_cell.angle_alpha   90.00
_cell.angle_beta   90.00
_cell.angle_gamma   90.00
#
_symmetry.space_group_name_H-M   'P 1'
#
loop_
_entity.id
_entity.type
_entity.pdbx_description
1 polymer ?
#
loop_
_entity_poly.entity_id
_entity_poly.type
_entity_poly.pdbx_seq_one_letter_code
_entity_poly.pdbx_strand_id
1 'polypeptide(L)'
;MAQSTDSGSHFVQSSVTAHPNHVGVICTNGTGCARGTRNLLDLFQDAIDPRNGLAAIIYTDDTLTTQADGSPLPQVSVAFQTG
;
A
#
# COMPACT_ATOMS: atom_id res chain seq x y z
N MET A 1 -5.80 6.67 -3.50
CA MET A 1 -7.03 7.42 -3.82
C MET A 1 -6.81 8.90 -3.85
N ALA A 2 -7.38 9.53 -4.87
CA ALA A 2 -7.77 10.92 -4.84
C ALA A 2 -9.21 10.98 -5.37
N GLN A 3 -10.14 11.53 -4.58
CA GLN A 3 -11.49 11.86 -5.04
C GLN A 3 -11.61 13.38 -5.02
N SER A 4 -12.18 13.95 -6.08
CA SER A 4 -12.44 15.38 -6.18
C SER A 4 -13.89 15.60 -6.63
N THR A 5 -14.53 16.58 -6.01
CA THR A 5 -15.85 17.10 -6.41
C THR A 5 -15.78 18.56 -6.90
N ASP A 6 -14.57 19.15 -6.91
CA ASP A 6 -14.31 20.58 -7.16
C ASP A 6 -13.20 20.80 -8.21
N SER A 7 -13.03 19.83 -9.10
CA SER A 7 -11.95 19.80 -10.11
C SER A 7 -10.52 19.86 -9.53
N GLY A 8 -10.34 19.39 -8.29
CA GLY A 8 -9.04 19.33 -7.62
C GLY A 8 -8.55 20.69 -7.13
N SER A 9 -9.47 21.63 -6.91
CA SER A 9 -9.13 22.96 -6.37
C SER A 9 -8.69 22.90 -4.92
N HIS A 10 -9.15 21.89 -4.17
CA HIS A 10 -8.69 21.60 -2.82
C HIS A 10 -8.16 20.16 -2.68
N PHE A 11 -7.22 19.96 -1.76
CA PHE A 11 -6.74 18.64 -1.39
C PHE A 11 -6.60 18.48 0.12
N VAL A 12 -6.90 17.28 0.60
CA VAL A 12 -6.62 16.83 1.98
C VAL A 12 -5.98 15.45 1.88
N GLN A 13 -5.02 15.17 2.76
CA GLN A 13 -4.37 13.86 2.86
C GLN A 13 -4.63 13.27 4.24
N SER A 14 -4.99 11.98 4.28
CA SER A 14 -5.09 11.22 5.52
C SER A 14 -4.10 10.06 5.48
N SER A 15 -3.36 9.87 6.56
CA SER A 15 -2.64 8.61 6.77
C SER A 15 -3.61 7.55 7.26
N VAL A 16 -3.44 6.32 6.80
CA VAL A 16 -4.28 5.14 7.15
C VAL A 16 -3.48 4.06 7.87
N THR A 17 -2.15 4.14 7.85
CA THR A 17 -1.25 3.27 8.59
C THR A 17 -0.06 4.07 9.11
N ALA A 18 0.45 3.72 10.29
CA ALA A 18 1.62 4.36 10.88
C ALA A 18 2.94 3.76 10.39
N HIS A 19 2.90 2.62 9.69
CA HIS A 19 4.08 1.87 9.27
C HIS A 19 4.19 1.83 7.75
N PRO A 20 5.40 1.96 7.19
CA PRO A 20 5.61 1.78 5.75
C PRO A 20 5.35 0.32 5.38
N ASN A 21 4.81 0.10 4.19
CA ASN A 21 4.55 -1.23 3.66
C ASN A 21 5.79 -1.89 3.01
N HIS A 22 6.92 -1.17 2.99
CA HIS A 22 8.21 -1.64 2.49
C HIS A 22 9.36 -0.81 3.05
N VAL A 23 10.52 -1.43 3.25
CA VAL A 23 11.77 -0.75 3.62
C VAL A 23 12.90 -1.28 2.74
N GLY A 24 13.63 -0.36 2.10
CA GLY A 24 14.77 -0.68 1.26
C GLY A 24 14.54 -0.36 -0.21
N VAL A 25 15.31 -1.02 -1.08
CA VAL A 25 15.31 -0.76 -2.52
C VAL A 25 14.14 -1.48 -3.20
N ILE A 26 13.36 -0.70 -3.96
CA ILE A 26 12.40 -1.23 -4.92
C ILE A 26 13.08 -1.36 -6.28
N CYS A 27 13.29 -2.59 -6.73
CA CYS A 27 13.82 -2.89 -8.04
C CYS A 27 12.71 -2.94 -9.10
N THR A 28 12.92 -2.24 -10.22
CA THR A 28 11.97 -2.14 -11.34
C THR A 28 12.41 -2.91 -12.59
N ASN A 29 13.52 -3.66 -12.52
CA ASN A 29 14.11 -4.41 -13.64
C ASN A 29 13.41 -5.75 -13.97
N GLY A 30 12.12 -5.89 -13.62
CA GLY A 30 11.36 -7.12 -13.85
C GLY A 30 12.01 -8.35 -13.19
N THR A 31 12.17 -9.44 -13.95
CA THR A 31 12.76 -10.70 -13.46
C THR A 31 14.26 -10.60 -13.14
N GLY A 32 14.93 -9.51 -13.53
CA GLY A 32 16.34 -9.26 -13.20
C GLY A 32 16.57 -8.75 -11.78
N CYS A 33 15.52 -8.61 -10.97
CA CYS A 33 15.62 -8.12 -9.60
C CYS A 33 16.12 -9.18 -8.63
N ALA A 34 16.94 -8.77 -7.66
CA ALA A 34 17.33 -9.62 -6.55
C ALA A 34 16.08 -10.02 -5.72
N ARG A 35 16.13 -11.19 -5.09
CA ARG A 35 15.07 -11.63 -4.17
C ARG A 35 14.83 -10.57 -3.10
N GLY A 36 13.56 -10.35 -2.74
CA GLY A 36 13.15 -9.36 -1.75
C GLY A 36 13.10 -7.90 -2.23
N THR A 37 13.47 -7.61 -3.49
CA THR A 37 13.48 -6.22 -4.02
C THR A 37 12.34 -5.94 -5.00
N ARG A 38 11.51 -6.94 -5.34
CA ARG A 38 10.39 -6.85 -6.30
C ARG A 38 9.09 -7.36 -5.68
N ASN A 39 8.87 -7.02 -4.41
CA ASN A 39 7.82 -7.59 -3.57
C ASN A 39 6.47 -6.86 -3.67
N LEU A 40 6.47 -5.58 -4.05
CA LEU A 40 5.28 -4.72 -4.03
C LEU A 40 4.51 -4.68 -5.35
N LEU A 41 4.79 -5.59 -6.27
CA LEU A 41 4.21 -5.55 -7.62
C LEU A 41 2.76 -6.06 -7.68
N ASP A 42 2.20 -6.48 -6.54
CA ASP A 42 0.81 -6.89 -6.41
C ASP A 42 -0.04 -5.74 -5.88
N LEU A 43 -0.95 -5.29 -6.77
CA LEU A 43 -2.24 -4.66 -6.49
C LEU A 43 -2.32 -3.71 -5.28
N PHE A 44 -2.43 -2.42 -5.57
CA PHE A 44 -3.06 -1.47 -4.66
C PHE A 44 -4.49 -1.22 -5.15
N GLN A 45 -5.46 -1.35 -4.25
CA GLN A 45 -6.84 -0.96 -4.53
C GLN A 45 -7.38 -0.11 -3.39
N ASP A 46 -8.30 0.77 -3.76
CA ASP A 46 -8.63 1.92 -2.97
C ASP A 46 -10.15 2.16 -3.13
N ALA A 47 -10.87 2.34 -2.02
CA ALA A 47 -12.33 2.44 -2.02
C ALA A 47 -12.85 3.40 -0.95
N ILE A 48 -14.07 3.89 -1.13
CA ILE A 48 -14.78 4.72 -0.14
C ILE A 48 -16.04 3.97 0.27
N ASP A 49 -16.22 3.79 1.59
CA ASP A 49 -17.43 3.17 2.13
C ASP A 49 -18.61 4.15 1.99
N PRO A 50 -19.65 3.83 1.21
CA PRO A 50 -20.79 4.74 0.99
C PRO A 50 -21.62 5.00 2.25
N ARG A 51 -21.42 4.24 3.34
CA ARG A 51 -22.18 4.39 4.59
C ARG A 51 -21.64 5.50 5.49
N ASN A 52 -20.33 5.73 5.46
CA ASN A 52 -19.64 6.68 6.35
C ASN A 52 -18.70 7.64 5.62
N GLY A 53 -18.47 7.46 4.32
CA GLY A 53 -17.58 8.30 3.51
C GLY A 53 -16.09 8.11 3.80
N LEU A 54 -15.69 7.10 4.58
CA LEU A 54 -14.30 6.84 4.94
C LEU A 54 -13.60 5.99 3.89
N ALA A 55 -12.33 6.29 3.66
CA ALA A 55 -11.49 5.57 2.72
C ALA A 55 -10.92 4.27 3.31
N ALA A 56 -10.74 3.25 2.47
CA ALA A 56 -9.98 2.04 2.79
C ALA A 56 -9.03 1.69 1.64
N ILE A 57 -7.80 1.27 1.98
CA ILE A 57 -6.83 0.75 1.02
C ILE A 57 -6.56 -0.72 1.27
N ILE A 58 -6.41 -1.47 0.19
CA ILE A 58 -5.83 -2.81 0.17
C ILE A 58 -4.47 -2.67 -0.53
N TYR A 59 -3.42 -3.15 0.11
CA TYR A 59 -2.05 -2.99 -0.36
C TYR A 59 -1.18 -4.17 0.01
N THR A 60 -0.12 -4.40 -0.77
CA THR A 60 0.92 -5.37 -0.40
C THR A 60 1.88 -4.76 0.62
N ASP A 61 2.09 -5.48 1.72
CA ASP A 61 3.02 -5.19 2.80
C ASP A 61 4.01 -6.33 2.94
N ASP A 62 5.31 -6.05 2.80
CA ASP A 62 6.36 -7.05 2.98
C ASP A 62 7.14 -6.87 4.28
N THR A 63 6.68 -6.00 5.18
CA THR A 63 7.35 -5.73 6.47
C THR A 63 6.84 -6.59 7.62
N LEU A 64 5.76 -7.34 7.40
CA LEU A 64 5.07 -8.09 8.45
C LEU A 64 5.77 -9.38 8.86
N THR A 65 6.38 -10.09 7.91
CA THR A 65 7.07 -11.36 8.16
C THR A 65 8.08 -11.70 7.06
N THR A 66 8.87 -12.73 7.28
CA THR A 66 9.90 -13.20 6.35
C THR A 66 9.67 -14.65 5.94
N GLN A 67 10.19 -15.00 4.76
CA GLN A 67 10.35 -16.38 4.32
C GLN A 67 11.42 -17.11 5.16
N ALA A 68 11.54 -18.42 4.97
CA ALA A 68 12.55 -19.24 5.65
C ALA A 68 14.00 -18.82 5.31
N ASP A 69 14.22 -18.22 4.13
CA ASP A 69 15.53 -17.69 3.71
C ASP A 69 15.82 -16.27 4.24
N GLY A 70 14.93 -15.72 5.09
CA GLY A 70 15.06 -14.39 5.68
C GLY A 70 14.64 -13.26 4.75
N SER A 71 14.27 -13.53 3.50
CA SER A 71 13.74 -12.50 2.61
C SER A 71 12.33 -12.06 3.04
N PRO A 72 11.92 -10.81 2.79
CA PRO A 72 10.58 -10.35 3.15
C PRO A 72 9.50 -11.16 2.42
N LEU A 73 8.41 -11.52 3.12
CA LEU A 73 7.26 -12.22 2.56
C LEU A 73 6.14 -11.21 2.26
N PRO A 74 5.77 -10.97 0.99
CA PRO A 74 4.69 -10.06 0.65
C PRO A 74 3.33 -10.60 1.12
N GLN A 75 2.56 -9.77 1.81
CA GLN A 75 1.22 -10.10 2.31
C GLN A 75 0.21 -9.00 1.94
N VAL A 76 -1.02 -9.40 1.63
CA VAL A 76 -2.10 -8.44 1.36
C VAL A 76 -2.65 -7.93 2.70
N SER A 77 -2.57 -6.61 2.88
CA SER A 77 -3.05 -5.88 4.06
C SER A 77 -4.18 -4.94 3.69
N VAL A 78 -5.00 -4.58 4.69
CA VAL A 78 -6.04 -3.56 4.57
C VAL A 78 -5.87 -2.51 5.66
N ALA A 79 -6.02 -1.23 5.30
CA ALA A 79 -6.00 -0.12 6.23
C ALA A 79 -7.19 0.81 5.98
N PHE A 80 -7.73 1.38 7.06
CA PHE A 80 -8.92 2.23 7.04
C PHE A 80 -8.58 3.63 7.54
N GLN A 81 -9.19 4.63 6.93
CA GLN A 81 -9.22 5.98 7.47
C GLN A 81 -10.00 5.98 8.79
N THR A 82 -9.43 6.62 9.80
CA THR A 82 -10.11 6.91 11.07
C THR A 82 -10.59 8.36 11.06
N GLY A 83 -11.82 8.60 11.52
CA GLY A 83 -12.41 9.94 11.65
C GLY A 83 -11.93 10.72 12.87
#